data_AF-A0A354UAM6-F1
#
_entry.id   AF-A0A354UAM6-F1
#
_cell.length_a   1.000
_cell.length_b   1.000
_cell.length_c   1.000
_cell.angle_alpha   90.00
_cell.angle_beta   90.00
_cell.angle_gamma   90.00
#
_symmetry.space_group_name_H-M   'P 1'
#
loop_
_entity.id
_entity.type
_entity.pdbx_description
1 polymer ?
#
loop_
_entity_poly.entity_id
_entity_poly.type
_entity_poly.pdbx_seq_one_letter_code
_entity_poly.pdbx_strand_id
1 'polypeptide(L)' 'MVFRAAVENFSKDIEIVGINDLLDPEYLAYMLKYDSVHGIFNHDIKVEGNYMIVDGQKIRLTAEKDPTQLKWNE' A
#
# COMPACT_ATOMS: atom_id res chain seq x y z
N MET A 1 -1.01 5.38 -7.93
CA MET A 1 -1.71 4.98 -9.18
C MET A 1 -1.71 3.48 -9.42
N VAL A 2 -0.56 2.81 -9.60
CA VAL A 2 -0.50 1.35 -9.89
C VAL A 2 -1.24 0.51 -8.85
N PHE A 3 -1.05 0.82 -7.56
CA PHE A 3 -1.76 0.14 -6.47
C PHE A 3 -3.28 0.19 -6.62
N ARG A 4 -3.86 1.39 -6.86
CA ARG A 4 -5.31 1.56 -7.06
C ARG A 4 -5.80 0.72 -8.24
N ALA A 5 -5.09 0.77 -9.36
CA ALA A 5 -5.46 -0.01 -10.55
C ALA A 5 -5.43 -1.52 -10.29
N ALA A 6 -4.43 -2.01 -9.54
CA ALA A 6 -4.32 -3.41 -9.16
C ALA A 6 -5.51 -3.86 -8.32
N VAL A 7 -5.91 -3.07 -7.32
CA VAL A 7 -7.07 -3.37 -6.47
C VAL A 7 -8.39 -3.31 -7.25
N GLU A 8 -8.60 -2.25 -8.04
CA GLU A 8 -9.88 -2.01 -8.72
C GLU A 8 -10.12 -2.96 -9.91
N ASN A 9 -9.07 -3.30 -10.67
CA ASN A 9 -9.22 -3.99 -11.95
C ASN A 9 -8.61 -5.39 -11.98
N PHE A 10 -7.66 -5.71 -11.08
CA PHE A 10 -6.84 -6.93 -11.16
C PHE A 10 -6.77 -7.70 -9.83
N SER A 11 -7.65 -7.43 -8.87
CA SER A 11 -7.61 -8.03 -7.53
C SER A 11 -7.77 -9.56 -7.51
N LYS A 12 -8.18 -10.17 -8.63
CA LYS A 12 -8.25 -11.63 -8.80
C LYS A 12 -6.96 -12.24 -9.36
N ASP A 13 -6.13 -11.43 -10.01
CA ASP A 13 -4.95 -11.86 -10.75
C ASP A 13 -3.65 -11.41 -10.09
N ILE A 14 -3.68 -10.30 -9.34
CA ILE A 14 -2.53 -9.66 -8.73
C ILE A 14 -2.84 -9.36 -7.26
N GLU A 15 -1.93 -9.79 -6.38
CA GLU A 15 -1.92 -9.43 -4.97
C GLU A 15 -0.69 -8.58 -4.66
N ILE A 16 -0.90 -7.45 -3.98
CA ILE A 16 0.18 -6.59 -3.52
C ILE A 16 0.53 -7.01 -2.09
N VAL A 17 1.69 -7.61 -1.91
CA VAL A 17 2.12 -8.15 -0.61
C VAL A 17 3.01 -7.18 0.19
N GLY A 18 3.60 -6.19 -0.46
CA GLY A 18 4.43 -5.21 0.22
C GLY A 18 4.71 -3.94 -0.57
N ILE A 19 4.98 -2.86 0.18
CA ILE A 19 5.31 -1.53 -0.33
C ILE A 19 6.51 -1.01 0.48
N ASN A 20 7.45 -0.37 -0.22
CA ASN A 20 8.55 0.34 0.41
C ASN A 20 8.45 1.83 0.08
N ASP A 21 8.41 2.67 1.11
CA ASP A 21 8.49 4.12 0.98
C ASP A 21 9.06 4.72 2.29
N LEU A 22 9.72 5.87 2.20
CA LEU A 22 10.37 6.50 3.35
C LEU A 22 9.40 7.32 4.21
N LEU A 23 8.16 7.48 3.77
CA LEU A 23 7.10 8.16 4.51
C LEU A 23 6.53 7.26 5.62
N ASP A 24 5.89 7.89 6.61
CA ASP A 24 5.20 7.15 7.66
C ASP A 24 3.97 6.38 7.10
N PRO A 25 3.67 5.19 7.64
CA PRO A 25 2.53 4.38 7.23
C PRO A 25 1.19 5.11 7.20
N GLU A 26 0.92 5.95 8.19
CA GLU A 26 -0.33 6.72 8.30
C GLU A 26 -0.47 7.74 7.17
N TYR A 27 0.62 8.43 6.84
CA TYR A 27 0.65 9.39 5.74
C TYR A 27 0.55 8.69 4.38
N LEU A 28 1.18 7.52 4.20
CA LEU A 28 1.00 6.71 3.00
C LEU A 28 -0.46 6.28 2.82
N ALA A 29 -1.14 5.84 3.89
CA ALA A 29 -2.55 5.50 3.84
C ALA A 29 -3.41 6.72 3.48
N TYR A 30 -3.09 7.90 4.03
CA TYR A 30 -3.76 9.15 3.69
C TYR A 30 -3.60 9.50 2.20
N MET A 31 -2.36 9.45 1.68
CA MET A 31 -2.08 9.70 0.25
C MET A 31 -2.77 8.68 -0.66
N LEU A 32 -2.85 7.41 -0.23
CA LEU A 32 -3.59 6.41 -0.97
C LEU A 32 -5.09 6.71 -0.98
N LYS A 33 -5.65 7.19 0.14
CA LYS A 33 -7.07 7.52 0.28
C LYS A 33 -7.47 8.74 -0.54
N TYR A 34 -6.65 9.79 -0.54
CA TYR A 34 -6.98 11.08 -1.13
C TYR A 34 -6.02 11.44 -2.27
N ASP A 35 -6.55 11.48 -3.49
CA ASP A 35 -5.82 11.89 -4.70
C ASP A 35 -6.55 13.08 -5.34
N SER A 36 -5.82 14.16 -5.65
CA SER A 36 -6.44 15.38 -6.19
C SER A 36 -6.96 15.25 -7.63
N VAL A 37 -6.44 14.28 -8.40
CA VAL A 37 -6.84 14.05 -9.80
C VAL A 37 -7.87 12.94 -9.88
N HIS A 38 -7.64 11.83 -9.18
CA HIS A 38 -8.47 10.63 -9.23
C HIS A 38 -9.51 10.54 -8.12
N GLY A 39 -9.51 11.50 -7.19
CA GLY A 39 -10.47 11.56 -6.09
C GLY A 39 -10.20 10.54 -4.99
N ILE A 40 -11.25 10.24 -4.22
CA ILE A 40 -11.18 9.37 -3.04
C ILE A 40 -11.13 7.90 -3.47
N PHE A 41 -10.18 7.16 -2.90
CA PHE A 41 -10.14 5.71 -3.04
C PHE A 41 -11.21 5.07 -2.15
N ASN A 42 -12.26 4.48 -2.75
CA ASN A 42 -13.43 4.00 -2.02
C ASN A 42 -13.26 2.61 -1.40
N HIS A 43 -12.13 2.38 -0.75
CA HIS A 43 -11.80 1.15 -0.03
C HIS A 43 -11.56 1.42 1.46
N ASP A 44 -11.73 0.40 2.31
CA ASP A 44 -11.40 0.48 3.74
C ASP A 44 -9.88 0.39 3.88
N ILE A 45 -9.26 1.43 4.44
CA ILE A 45 -7.81 1.49 4.64
C ILE A 45 -7.54 1.65 6.13
N LYS A 46 -6.73 0.75 6.68
CA LYS A 46 -6.26 0.81 8.07
C LYS A 46 -4.76 0.63 8.11
N VAL A 47 -4.14 1.14 9.16
CA VAL A 47 -2.72 0.94 9.44
C VAL A 47 -2.59 0.23 10.79
N GLU A 48 -1.84 -0.86 10.80
CA GLU A 48 -1.54 -1.65 11.99
C GLU A 48 -0.01 -1.82 12.09
N GLY A 49 0.66 -0.86 12.73
CA GLY A 49 2.12 -0.84 12.84
C GLY A 49 2.76 -0.76 11.45
N ASN A 50 3.52 -1.79 11.08
CA ASN A 50 4.21 -1.86 9.78
C ASN A 50 3.34 -2.49 8.68
N TYR A 51 2.03 -2.55 8.85
CA TYR A 51 1.11 -3.11 7.85
C TYR A 51 0.04 -2.10 7.47
N MET A 52 -0.25 -2.03 6.17
CA MET A 52 -1.46 -1.41 5.65
C MET A 52 -2.47 -2.50 5.36
N ILE A 53 -3.72 -2.30 5.76
CA ILE A 53 -4.83 -3.20 5.49
C ILE A 53 -5.76 -2.50 4.52
N VAL A 54 -5.95 -3.08 3.33
CA VAL A 54 -6.90 -2.59 2.33
C VAL A 54 -7.95 -3.67 2.08
N ASP A 55 -9.21 -3.38 2.41
CA ASP A 55 -10.32 -4.34 2.34
C ASP A 55 -10.03 -5.70 3.01
N GLY A 56 -9.29 -5.66 4.12
CA GLY A 56 -8.88 -6.86 4.87
C GLY A 56 -7.60 -7.54 4.37
N GLN A 57 -7.03 -7.12 3.22
CA GLN A 57 -5.74 -7.62 2.74
C GLN A 57 -4.57 -6.91 3.44
N LYS A 58 -3.66 -7.68 4.04
CA LYS A 58 -2.48 -7.16 4.74
C LYS A 58 -1.32 -6.96 3.78
N ILE A 59 -0.78 -5.74 3.78
CA ILE A 59 0.34 -5.31 2.95
C ILE A 59 1.47 -4.87 3.86
N ARG A 60 2.65 -5.47 3.72
CA ARG A 60 3.83 -5.10 4.50
C ARG A 60 4.35 -3.73 4.06
N LEU A 61 4.52 -2.80 4.99
CA LEU A 61 5.16 -1.52 4.76
C LEU A 61 6.59 -1.55 5.28
N THR A 62 7.51 -1.01 4.49
CA THR A 62 8.93 -0.88 4.81
C THR A 62 9.40 0.53 4.46
N ALA A 63 10.47 0.98 5.13
CA ALA A 63 11.07 2.31 4.93
C ALA A 63 12.58 2.20 4.70
N GLU A 64 12.98 1.28 3.83
CA GLU A 64 14.37 1.03 3.49
C GLU A 64 14.83 1.94 2.34
N LYS A 65 15.91 2.67 2.58
CA LYS A 65 16.52 3.54 1.56
C LYS A 65 17.35 2.75 0.56
N ASP A 66 18.03 1.71 1.02
CA ASP A 66 18.80 0.80 0.17
C ASP A 66 17.90 -0.37 -0.25
N PRO A 67 17.54 -0.49 -1.54
CA PRO A 67 16.65 -1.55 -2.00
C PRO A 67 17.25 -2.95 -1.83
N THR A 68 18.57 -3.09 -1.67
CA THR A 68 19.21 -4.39 -1.40
C THR A 68 18.93 -4.91 0.00
N GLN A 69 18.53 -4.03 0.93
CA GLN A 69 18.16 -4.40 2.30
C GLN A 69 16.70 -4.84 2.43
N LEU A 70 15.91 -4.72 1.35
CA LEU A 70 14.52 -5.16 1.33
C LEU A 70 14.45 -6.69 1.40
N LYS A 71 14.02 -7.18 2.55
CA LYS A 71 13.80 -8.60 2.82
C LYS A 71 12.51 -9.05 2.15
N TRP A 72 12.54 -9.34 0.86
CA TRP A 72 11.36 -9.83 0.12
C TRP A 72 11.04 -11.30 0.39
N ASN A 73 12.00 -12.07 0.89
CA ASN A 73 11.89 -13.52 1.09
C ASN A 73 11.58 -13.90 2.55
N GLU A 74 10.98 -13.01 3.34
CA GLU A 74 10.64 -13.27 4.74
C GLU A 74 9.23 -13.83 4.93
#